data_AF-A0A7X3YBA5-F1
#
_entry.id   AF-A0A7X3YBA5-F1
#
_cell.length_a   1.000
_cell.length_b   1.000
_cell.length_c   1.000
_cell.angle_alpha   90.00
_cell.angle_beta   90.00
_cell.angle_gamma   90.00
#
_symmetry.space_group_name_H-M   'P 1'
#
loop_
_entity.id
_entity.type
_entity.pdbx_description
1 polymer ?
#
loop_
_entity_poly.entity_id
_entity_poly.type
_entity_poly.pdbx_seq_one_letter_code
_entity_poly.pdbx_strand_id
1 'polypeptide(L)'
;MELKHFLKNATKSEKYAVATVCSDSVDYLYQLAGGHCFASPRKAIRIERLTRRVAKDSGGRLEAVPRASMVRYPEIFEPEAEAE
;
A
#
# COMPACT_ATOMS: atom_id res chain seq x y z
N MET A 1 -4.91 -7.95 1.21
CA MET A 1 -3.59 -8.31 1.80
C MET A 1 -2.94 -7.14 2.56
N GLU A 2 -2.14 -7.42 3.60
CA GLU A 2 -1.28 -6.44 4.32
C GLU A 2 0.03 -6.10 3.58
N LEU A 3 0.56 -4.88 3.77
CA LEU A 3 1.78 -4.43 3.08
C LEU A 3 2.99 -5.32 3.38
N LYS A 4 3.13 -5.80 4.62
CA LYS A 4 4.20 -6.73 5.03
C LYS A 4 4.17 -8.04 4.24
N HIS A 5 2.98 -8.58 4.00
CA HIS A 5 2.82 -9.81 3.22
C HIS A 5 3.08 -9.58 1.74
N PHE A 6 2.62 -8.45 1.21
CA PHE A 6 2.95 -8.03 -0.15
C PHE A 6 4.46 -7.98 -0.35
N LEU A 7 5.20 -7.30 0.54
CA LEU A 7 6.66 -7.20 0.45
C LEU A 7 7.36 -8.56 0.67
N LYS A 8 6.81 -9.47 1.45
CA LYS A 8 7.40 -10.81 1.61
C LYS A 8 7.29 -11.63 0.32
N ASN A 9 6.15 -11.54 -0.36
CA ASN A 9 5.85 -12.35 -1.53
C ASN A 9 6.31 -11.70 -2.85
N ALA A 10 6.48 -10.38 -2.88
CA ALA A 10 6.88 -9.64 -4.06
C ALA A 10 8.34 -9.90 -4.45
N THR A 11 8.60 -9.94 -5.76
CA THR A 11 9.95 -9.96 -6.33
C THR A 11 10.64 -8.61 -6.15
N LYS A 12 11.96 -8.57 -6.40
CA LYS A 12 12.74 -7.33 -6.35
C LYS A 12 12.13 -6.25 -7.26
N SER A 13 11.86 -6.58 -8.52
CA SER A 13 11.30 -5.64 -9.50
C SER A 13 9.93 -5.12 -9.10
N GLU A 14 9.07 -5.97 -8.55
CA GLU A 14 7.74 -5.58 -8.06
C GLU A 14 7.82 -4.60 -6.88
N LYS A 15 8.77 -4.80 -5.96
CA LYS A 15 9.03 -3.86 -4.86
C LYS A 15 9.46 -2.50 -5.38
N TYR A 16 10.40 -2.47 -6.33
CA TYR A 16 10.85 -1.22 -6.95
C TYR A 16 9.71 -0.51 -7.69
N ALA A 17 8.86 -1.25 -8.40
CA ALA A 17 7.72 -0.66 -9.09
C ALA A 17 6.80 0.10 -8.12
N VAL A 18 6.50 -0.46 -6.94
CA VAL A 18 5.71 0.22 -5.91
C VAL A 18 6.47 1.37 -5.25
N ALA A 19 7.78 1.24 -5.07
CA ALA A 19 8.63 2.25 -4.45
C ALA A 19 8.70 3.57 -5.24
N THR A 20 8.37 3.57 -6.54
CA THR A 20 8.30 4.79 -7.36
C THR A 20 7.38 5.88 -6.78
N VAL A 21 6.31 5.50 -6.06
CA VAL A 21 5.42 6.45 -5.36
C VAL A 21 6.00 6.94 -4.02
N CYS A 22 7.02 6.24 -3.54
CA CYS A 22 7.74 6.51 -2.29
C CYS A 22 9.09 7.16 -2.56
N SER A 23 9.19 8.01 -3.60
CA SER A 23 10.45 8.66 -4.01
C SER A 23 11.56 7.64 -4.26
N ASP A 24 11.20 6.51 -4.87
CA ASP A 24 12.08 5.37 -5.16
C ASP A 24 12.67 4.67 -3.92
N SER A 25 12.20 5.02 -2.71
CA SER A 25 12.65 4.41 -1.45
C SER A 25 11.89 3.12 -1.15
N VAL A 26 12.56 1.99 -1.33
CA VAL A 26 12.07 0.68 -0.87
C VAL A 26 12.07 0.60 0.67
N ASP A 27 13.02 1.24 1.33
CA ASP A 27 13.10 1.29 2.80
C ASP A 27 11.86 1.94 3.41
N TYR A 28 11.34 2.99 2.77
CA TYR A 28 10.09 3.62 3.19
C TYR A 28 8.91 2.63 3.18
N LEU A 29 8.84 1.73 2.18
CA LEU A 29 7.82 0.67 2.16
C LEU A 29 7.97 -0.31 3.31
N TYR A 30 9.21 -0.67 3.69
CA TYR A 30 9.45 -1.52 4.86
C TYR A 30 9.13 -0.81 6.18
N GLN A 31 9.41 0.49 6.28
CA GLN A 31 9.03 1.30 7.45
C GLN A 31 7.50 1.36 7.62
N LEU A 32 6.76 1.56 6.52
CA LEU A 32 5.30 1.49 6.51
C LEU A 32 4.81 0.09 6.92
N ALA A 33 5.38 -0.96 6.32
CA ALA A 33 5.00 -2.34 6.62
C ALA A 33 5.32 -2.77 8.06
N GLY A 34 6.34 -2.15 8.67
CA GLY A 34 6.71 -2.34 10.07
C GLY A 34 5.95 -1.46 11.05
N GLY A 35 5.08 -0.55 10.58
CA GLY A 35 4.36 0.40 11.43
C GLY A 35 5.27 1.46 12.08
N HIS A 36 6.50 1.65 11.58
CA HIS A 36 7.42 2.69 12.07
C HIS A 36 7.02 4.09 11.59
N CYS A 37 6.28 4.17 10.49
CA CYS A 37 5.70 5.39 9.98
C CYS A 37 4.34 5.11 9.32
N PHE A 38 3.60 6.17 9.05
CA PHE A 38 2.34 6.11 8.31
C PHE A 38 2.44 6.93 7.03
N ALA A 39 1.75 6.48 5.98
CA ALA A 39 1.64 7.21 4.74
C ALA A 39 0.61 8.34 4.88
N SER A 40 0.77 9.40 4.10
CA SER A 40 -0.31 10.37 3.92
C SER A 40 -1.47 9.71 3.14
N PRO A 41 -2.72 10.17 3.30
CA PRO A 41 -3.87 9.55 2.64
C PRO A 41 -3.73 9.49 1.11
N ARG A 42 -3.26 10.59 0.51
CA ARG A 42 -2.96 10.68 -0.92
C ARG A 42 -1.88 9.67 -1.35
N LYS A 43 -0.83 9.50 -0.54
CA LYS A 43 0.24 8.53 -0.83
C LYS A 43 -0.27 7.09 -0.70
N ALA A 44 -1.06 6.78 0.33
CA ALA A 44 -1.68 5.48 0.52
C ALA A 44 -2.59 5.09 -0.66
N ILE A 45 -3.41 6.01 -1.18
CA ILE A 45 -4.21 5.79 -2.41
C ILE A 45 -3.31 5.43 -3.60
N ARG A 46 -2.19 6.12 -3.78
CA ARG A 46 -1.25 5.84 -4.89
C ARG A 46 -0.58 4.48 -4.72
N ILE A 47 -0.19 4.11 -3.50
CA ILE A 47 0.38 2.77 -3.20
C ILE A 47 -0.66 1.68 -3.47
N GLU A 48 -1.92 1.85 -3.05
CA GLU A 48 -3.01 0.91 -3.35
C GLU A 48 -3.20 0.73 -4.86
N ARG A 49 -3.21 1.83 -5.64
CA ARG A 49 -3.33 1.76 -7.10
C ARG A 49 -2.17 0.99 -7.75
N LEU A 50 -0.94 1.20 -7.30
CA LEU A 50 0.23 0.50 -7.83
C LEU A 50 0.26 -0.97 -7.42
N THR A 51 0.02 -1.27 -6.15
CA THR A 51 -0.05 -2.67 -5.67
C THR A 51 -1.17 -3.43 -6.38
N ARG A 52 -2.31 -2.79 -6.70
CA ARG A 52 -3.36 -3.38 -7.55
C ARG A 52 -2.89 -3.68 -8.96
N ARG A 53 -2.11 -2.80 -9.58
CA ARG A 53 -1.54 -3.03 -10.92
C ARG A 53 -0.55 -4.20 -10.88
N VAL A 54 0.39 -4.18 -9.94
CA VAL A 54 1.37 -5.27 -9.76
C VAL A 54 0.67 -6.59 -9.45
N ALA A 55 -0.40 -6.57 -8.63
CA ALA A 55 -1.19 -7.77 -8.32
C ALA A 55 -1.81 -8.40 -9.57
N LYS A 56 -2.36 -7.59 -10.48
CA LYS A 56 -2.87 -8.08 -11.78
C LYS A 56 -1.80 -8.78 -12.61
N ASP A 57 -0.59 -8.21 -12.63
CA ASP A 57 0.53 -8.76 -13.40
C ASP A 57 1.19 -9.98 -12.73
N SER A 58 0.94 -10.19 -11.42
CA SER A 58 1.57 -11.24 -10.61
C SER A 58 0.98 -12.64 -10.76
N GLY A 59 -0.07 -12.81 -11.57
CA GLY A 59 -0.73 -14.11 -11.78
C GLY A 59 -1.45 -14.64 -10.53
N GLY A 60 -1.93 -13.76 -9.65
CA GLY A 60 -2.67 -14.12 -8.43
C GLY A 60 -1.81 -14.36 -7.18
N ARG A 61 -0.48 -14.25 -7.27
CA ARG A 61 0.42 -14.34 -6.11
C ARG A 61 0.28 -13.15 -5.15
N LEU A 62 -0.01 -11.97 -5.69
CA LEU A 62 -0.15 -10.75 -4.92
C LEU A 62 -1.59 -10.24 -4.99
N GLU A 63 -1.97 -9.50 -3.95
CA GLU A 63 -3.22 -8.75 -3.90
C GLU A 63 -2.91 -7.26 -3.68
N ALA A 64 -3.86 -6.40 -4.01
CA ALA A 64 -3.76 -4.99 -3.68
C ALA A 64 -3.68 -4.79 -2.15
N VAL A 65 -2.86 -3.83 -1.74
CA VAL A 65 -2.75 -3.42 -0.34
C VAL A 65 -3.77 -2.31 -0.08
N PRO A 66 -4.75 -2.50 0.82
CA PRO A 66 -5.75 -1.48 1.12
C PRO A 66 -5.11 -0.19 1.63
N ARG A 67 -5.53 0.95 1.10
CA ARG A 67 -5.00 2.26 1.54
C ARG A 67 -5.22 2.53 3.04
N ALA A 68 -6.32 2.02 3.61
CA ALA A 68 -6.65 2.18 5.01
C ALA A 68 -5.61 1.54 5.94
N SER A 69 -4.92 0.47 5.53
CA SER A 69 -3.93 -0.20 6.38
C SER A 69 -2.59 0.53 6.47
N MET A 70 -2.40 1.61 5.70
CA MET A 70 -1.13 2.34 5.61
C MET A 70 -1.18 3.75 6.21
N VAL A 71 -2.33 4.19 6.73
CA VAL A 71 -2.51 5.53 7.31
C VAL A 71 -2.73 5.45 8.81
N ARG A 72 -2.53 6.57 9.51
CA ARG A 72 -2.77 6.67 10.95
C ARG A 72 -4.26 6.66 11.32
N TYR A 73 -5.08 7.26 10.45
CA TYR A 73 -6.52 7.47 10.65
C TYR A 73 -7.26 6.89 9.44
N PRO A 74 -7.59 5.58 9.42
CA PRO A 74 -8.27 4.93 8.30
C PRO A 74 -9.68 5.44 8.02
N GLU A 75 -10.36 5.97 9.04
CA GLU A 75 -11.74 6.48 9.00
C GLU A 75 -11.93 7.59 7.95
N ILE A 76 -10.86 8.29 7.55
CA ILE A 76 -10.88 9.29 6.48
C ILE A 76 -11.29 8.73 5.10
N PHE A 77 -11.30 7.41 4.95
CA PHE A 77 -11.69 6.72 3.72
C PHE A 77 -13.11 6.15 3.78
N GLU A 78 -13.75 6.19 4.94
CA GLU A 78 -15.14 5.80 5.11
C GLU A 78 -16.02 6.95 4.61
N PRO A 79 -17.08 6.67 3.82
CA PRO A 79 -18.08 7.68 3.54
C PRO A 79 -18.74 8.09 4.86
N GLU A 80 -18.92 9.40 5.10
CA GLU A 80 -19.72 9.89 6.22
C GLU A 80 -21.07 9.17 6.16
N ALA A 81 -21.33 8.28 7.13
CA ALA A 81 -22.64 7.69 7.26
C ALA A 81 -23.58 8.84 7.61
N GLU A 82 -24.34 9.32 6.63
CA GLU A 82 -25.41 10.29 6.85
C GLU A 82 -26.29 9.73 7.98
N ALA A 83 -26.30 10.44 9.11
CA ALA A 83 -27.17 10.14 10.22
C ALA A 83 -28.60 10.48 9.78
N GLU A 84 -29.41 9.44 9.58
CA GLU A 84 -30.86 9.51 9.37
C GLU A 84 -31.59 9.85 10.68
#